data_AF-A0A5C5VBG1-F1
#
_entry.id   AF-A0A5C5VBG1-F1
#
_cell.length_a   1.000
_cell.length_b   1.000
_cell.length_c   1.000
_cell.angle_alpha   90.00
_cell.angle_beta   90.00
_cell.angle_gamma   90.00
#
_symmetry.space_group_name_H-M   'P 1'
#
loop_
_entity.id
_entity.type
_entity.pdbx_description
1 polymer ?
#
loop_
_entity_poly.entity_id
_entity_poly.type
_entity_poly.pdbx_seq_one_letter_code
_entity_poly.pdbx_strand_id
1 'polypeptide(L)'
;MQIEVSDETGNLVQTLLASGQFSSAGEFIATMAKYAQRIQTLPRASDLPEHVEADQLAQQQGVGPIADPEALRADFWPEGESVEAFVNEIRERRGQDAPRVR
;
A
#
# COMPACT_ATOMS: atom_id res chain seq x y z
N MET A 1 19.97 16.72 18.23
CA MET A 1 18.68 17.03 17.57
C MET A 1 17.59 16.48 18.49
N GLN A 2 16.87 17.35 19.20
CA GLN A 2 15.71 16.95 20.02
C GLN A 2 14.47 17.13 19.15
N ILE A 3 13.73 16.03 18.93
CA ILE A 3 12.47 16.06 18.21
C ILE A 3 11.39 15.98 19.28
N GLU A 4 10.56 17.01 19.40
CA GLU A 4 9.38 16.97 20.24
C GLU A 4 8.31 16.15 19.54
N VAL A 5 7.89 15.07 20.18
CA VAL A 5 6.94 14.10 19.66
C VAL A 5 5.71 14.15 20.55
N SER A 6 4.52 14.12 19.97
CA SER A 6 3.27 14.09 20.75
C SER A 6 3.21 12.83 21.61
N ASP A 7 2.52 12.90 22.76
CA ASP A 7 2.39 11.77 23.69
C ASP A 7 1.81 10.51 23.00
N GLU A 8 0.87 10.71 22.08
CA GLU A 8 0.27 9.64 21.26
C GLU A 8 1.31 8.96 20.37
N THR A 9 2.14 9.76 19.69
CA THR A 9 3.19 9.24 18.80
C THR A 9 4.29 8.56 19.62
N GLY A 10 4.59 9.07 20.81
CA GLY A 10 5.53 8.43 21.76
C GLY A 10 5.06 7.03 22.19
N ASN A 11 3.78 6.89 22.54
CA ASN A 11 3.20 5.60 22.91
C ASN A 11 3.19 4.60 21.75
N LEU A 12 2.91 5.07 20.54
CA LEU A 12 2.96 4.24 19.34
C LEU A 12 4.38 3.71 19.09
N VAL A 13 5.39 4.59 19.17
CA VAL A 13 6.81 4.19 19.02
C VAL A 13 7.19 3.16 20.06
N GLN A 14 6.81 3.34 21.33
CA GLN A 14 7.09 2.33 22.37
C GLN A 14 6.42 0.99 22.09
N THR A 15 5.17 1.01 21.62
CA THR A 15 4.44 -0.22 21.26
C THR A 15 5.13 -0.98 20.12
N LEU A 16 5.62 -0.26 19.12
CA LEU A 16 6.34 -0.82 17.97
C LEU A 16 7.74 -1.34 18.32
N LEU A 17 8.38 -0.77 19.35
CA LEU A 17 9.62 -1.32 19.91
C LEU A 17 9.36 -2.59 20.72
N ALA A 18 8.30 -2.58 21.54
CA ALA A 18 7.91 -3.74 22.35
C ALA A 18 7.46 -4.93 21.50
N SER A 19 6.89 -4.69 20.31
CA SER A 19 6.54 -5.75 19.36
C SER A 19 7.74 -6.37 18.64
N GLY A 20 8.96 -5.82 18.82
CA GLY A 20 10.16 -6.24 18.11
C GLY A 20 10.18 -5.85 16.63
N GLN A 21 9.23 -5.04 16.18
CA GLN A 21 9.15 -4.59 14.79
C GLN A 21 10.28 -3.60 14.44
N PHE A 22 10.81 -2.89 15.44
CA PHE A 22 11.99 -2.03 15.32
C PHE A 22 12.93 -2.27 16.50
N SER A 23 14.24 -2.20 16.25
CA SER A 23 15.27 -2.41 17.27
C SER A 23 15.55 -1.15 18.08
N SER A 24 15.20 0.02 17.55
CA SER A 24 15.36 1.31 18.23
C SER A 24 14.47 2.41 17.66
N ALA A 25 14.21 3.45 18.46
CA ALA A 25 13.50 4.65 18.00
C ALA A 25 14.24 5.35 16.85
N GLY A 26 15.58 5.31 16.84
CA GLY A 26 16.39 5.86 15.76
C GLY A 26 16.21 5.12 14.43
N GLU A 27 16.09 3.79 14.47
CA GLU A 27 15.79 2.95 13.31
C GLU A 27 14.39 3.24 12.76
N PHE A 28 13.40 3.36 13.65
CA PHE A 28 12.05 3.76 13.28
C PHE A 28 12.05 5.12 12.57
N ILE A 29 12.67 6.15 13.17
CA ILE A 29 12.73 7.49 12.59
C ILE A 29 13.44 7.47 11.23
N ALA A 30 14.57 6.77 11.10
CA ALA A 30 15.29 6.65 9.83
C ALA A 30 14.44 5.95 8.75
N THR A 31 13.69 4.92 9.14
CA THR A 31 12.77 4.21 8.25
C THR A 31 11.63 5.12 7.81
N MET A 32 10.98 5.81 8.75
CA MET A 32 9.90 6.75 8.44
C MET A 32 10.38 7.93 7.60
N ALA A 33 11.60 8.42 7.80
CA ALA A 33 12.20 9.46 6.96
C ALA A 33 12.37 8.98 5.50
N LYS A 34 12.83 7.73 5.30
CA LYS A 34 12.92 7.12 3.96
C LYS A 34 11.53 6.97 3.33
N TYR A 35 10.53 6.52 4.09
CA TYR A 35 9.15 6.44 3.61
C TYR A 35 8.58 7.82 3.25
N ALA A 36 8.78 8.82 4.10
CA ALA A 36 8.33 10.19 3.85
C ALA A 36 8.96 10.78 2.59
N GLN A 37 10.26 10.55 2.38
CA GLN A 37 10.96 10.93 1.14
C GLN A 37 10.35 10.22 -0.07
N ARG A 38 10.06 8.92 0.04
CA ARG A 38 9.44 8.16 -1.06
C ARG A 38 8.04 8.67 -1.38
N ILE A 39 7.22 8.97 -0.36
CA ILE A 39 5.87 9.52 -0.56
C ILE A 39 5.92 10.91 -1.21
N GLN A 40 6.93 11.73 -0.88
CA GLN A 40 7.12 13.02 -1.56
C GLN A 40 7.42 12.87 -3.06
N THR A 41 8.03 11.76 -3.47
CA THR A 41 8.31 11.46 -4.89
C THR A 41 7.18 10.75 -5.61
N LEU A 42 6.13 10.30 -4.90
CA LEU A 42 4.97 9.70 -5.56
C LEU A 42 4.13 10.80 -6.20
N PRO A 43 3.63 10.60 -7.43
CA PRO A 43 2.66 11.51 -8.02
C PRO A 43 1.42 11.56 -7.11
N ARG A 44 1.00 12.77 -6.75
CA ARG A 44 -0.27 12.95 -6.03
C ARG A 44 -1.41 12.63 -6.99
N ALA A 45 -2.58 12.31 -6.45
CA ALA A 45 -3.77 12.10 -7.28
C ALA A 45 -4.10 13.32 -8.18
N SER A 46 -3.74 14.52 -7.73
CA SER A 46 -3.82 15.78 -8.51
C SER A 46 -2.85 15.85 -9.69
N ASP A 47 -1.79 15.05 -9.64
CA ASP A 47 -0.72 15.02 -10.66
C ASP A 47 -1.01 13.94 -11.71
N LEU A 48 -2.05 13.12 -11.50
CA LEU A 48 -2.51 12.15 -12.47
C LEU A 48 -3.30 12.88 -13.57
N PRO A 49 -3.09 12.53 -14.84
CA PRO A 49 -3.89 13.07 -15.93
C PRO A 49 -5.37 12.78 -15.70
N GLU A 50 -6.24 13.75 -16.00
CA GLU A 50 -7.71 13.57 -15.94
C GLU A 50 -8.18 12.47 -16.92
N HIS A 51 -7.37 12.20 -17.94
CA HIS A 51 -7.54 11.12 -18.91
C HIS A 51 -6.18 10.45 -19.15
N VAL A 52 -6.14 9.12 -19.01
CA VAL A 52 -4.99 8.31 -19.38
C VAL A 52 -5.41 7.43 -20.54
N GLU A 53 -4.78 7.61 -21.69
CA GLU A 53 -4.99 6.73 -22.83
C GLU A 53 -4.46 5.34 -22.49
N ALA A 54 -5.35 4.35 -22.50
CA ALA A 54 -5.03 2.98 -22.10
C ALA A 54 -3.82 2.42 -22.87
N ASP A 55 -3.71 2.75 -24.16
CA ASP A 55 -2.60 2.33 -25.01
C ASP A 55 -1.25 2.93 -24.59
N GLN A 56 -1.24 4.19 -24.14
CA GLN A 56 -0.02 4.83 -23.65
C GLN A 56 0.42 4.22 -22.32
N LEU A 57 -0.53 3.91 -21.44
CA LEU A 57 -0.26 3.27 -20.16
C LEU A 57 0.28 1.84 -20.37
N ALA A 58 -0.33 1.08 -21.28
CA ALA A 58 0.11 -0.25 -21.65
C ALA A 58 1.56 -0.22 -22.17
N GLN A 59 1.89 0.72 -23.05
CA GLN A 59 3.26 0.92 -23.53
C GLN A 59 4.25 1.28 -22.42
N GLN A 60 3.89 2.19 -21.51
CA GLN A 60 4.75 2.58 -20.38
C GLN A 60 5.01 1.42 -19.41
N GLN A 61 4.02 0.55 -19.20
CA GLN A 61 4.13 -0.62 -18.33
C GLN A 61 4.80 -1.82 -19.02
N GLY A 62 5.13 -1.70 -20.31
CA GLY A 62 5.66 -2.81 -21.10
C GLY A 62 4.65 -3.93 -21.32
N VAL A 63 3.35 -3.64 -21.15
CA VAL A 63 2.26 -4.58 -21.33
C VAL A 63 1.71 -4.44 -22.75
N GLY A 64 1.80 -5.49 -23.54
CA GLY A 64 1.24 -5.54 -24.88
C GLY A 64 -0.17 -6.14 -24.92
N PRO A 65 -0.87 -6.03 -26.05
CA PRO A 65 -2.11 -6.77 -26.27
C PRO A 65 -1.85 -8.27 -26.13
N ILE A 66 -2.73 -8.95 -25.38
CA ILE A 66 -2.62 -10.39 -25.14
C ILE A 66 -3.08 -11.11 -26.42
N ALA A 67 -2.13 -11.73 -27.12
CA ALA A 67 -2.37 -12.41 -28.39
C ALA A 67 -2.88 -13.87 -28.20
N ASP A 68 -2.62 -14.46 -27.04
CA ASP A 68 -3.00 -15.83 -26.70
C ASP A 68 -4.15 -15.83 -25.68
N PRO A 69 -5.35 -16.32 -26.03
CA PRO A 69 -6.46 -16.45 -25.09
C PRO A 69 -6.13 -17.31 -23.86
N GLU A 70 -5.21 -18.28 -23.97
CA GLU A 70 -4.78 -19.09 -22.82
C GLU A 70 -3.99 -18.25 -21.81
N ALA A 71 -3.33 -17.16 -22.23
CA ALA A 71 -2.66 -16.23 -21.33
C ALA A 71 -3.64 -15.39 -20.49
N LEU A 72 -4.94 -15.38 -20.84
CA LEU A 72 -6.01 -14.82 -20.01
C LEU A 72 -6.50 -15.79 -18.95
N ARG A 73 -6.06 -17.06 -18.96
CA ARG A 73 -6.42 -17.99 -17.90
C ARG A 73 -5.82 -17.50 -16.60
N ALA A 74 -6.71 -17.21 -15.66
CA ALA A 74 -6.38 -16.74 -14.33
C ALA A 74 -5.81 -17.86 -13.46
N ASP A 75 -4.71 -18.49 -13.89
CA ASP A 75 -3.96 -19.50 -13.14
C ASP A 75 -2.93 -18.84 -12.18
N PHE A 76 -3.09 -17.55 -11.88
CA PHE A 76 -2.22 -16.77 -11.00
C PHE A 76 -2.72 -16.68 -9.55
N TRP A 77 -3.65 -17.57 -9.15
CA TRP A 77 -4.07 -17.64 -7.76
C TRP A 77 -2.90 -18.11 -6.88
N PRO A 78 -2.51 -17.38 -5.81
CA PRO A 78 -1.36 -17.75 -5.00
C PRO A 78 -1.50 -19.15 -4.40
N GLU A 79 -0.43 -19.94 -4.50
CA GLU A 79 -0.41 -21.29 -3.92
C GLU A 79 -0.59 -21.20 -2.40
N GLY A 80 -1.66 -21.80 -1.89
CA GLY A 80 -1.99 -21.83 -0.46
C GLY A 80 -2.99 -20.76 0.00
N GLU A 81 -3.43 -19.85 -0.88
CA GLU A 81 -4.52 -18.92 -0.56
C GLU A 81 -5.86 -19.54 -0.96
N SER A 82 -6.88 -19.45 -0.11
CA SER A 82 -8.24 -19.89 -0.47
C SER A 82 -9.05 -18.74 -1.05
N VAL A 83 -9.92 -19.04 -2.01
CA VAL A 83 -10.86 -18.06 -2.58
C VAL A 83 -11.73 -17.46 -1.47
N GLU A 84 -12.13 -18.28 -0.49
CA GLU A 84 -12.92 -17.84 0.66
C GLU A 84 -12.18 -16.82 1.53
N ALA A 85 -10.90 -17.02 1.80
CA ALA A 85 -10.09 -16.07 2.57
C ALA A 85 -10.00 -14.70 1.89
N PHE A 86 -9.77 -14.69 0.57
CA PHE A 86 -9.73 -13.46 -0.21
C PHE A 86 -11.09 -12.74 -0.23
N VAL A 87 -12.19 -13.47 -0.44
CA VAL A 87 -13.53 -12.89 -0.43
C VAL A 87 -13.88 -12.31 0.94
N ASN A 88 -13.46 -12.97 2.02
CA ASN A 88 -13.67 -12.47 3.38
C ASN A 88 -12.86 -11.21 3.65
N GLU A 89 -11.57 -11.16 3.30
CA GLU A 89 -10.72 -9.97 3.42
C GLU A 89 -11.33 -8.77 2.69
N ILE A 90 -11.81 -8.98 1.45
CA ILE A 90 -12.47 -7.92 0.67
C ILE A 90 -13.77 -7.44 1.32
N ARG A 91 -14.56 -8.35 1.89
CA ARG A 91 -15.80 -7.99 2.60
C ARG A 91 -15.50 -7.23 3.89
N GLU A 92 -14.49 -7.64 4.64
CA GLU A 92 -14.06 -6.97 5.86
C GLU A 92 -13.57 -5.55 5.56
N ARG A 93 -12.71 -5.37 4.57
CA ARG A 93 -12.24 -4.03 4.16
C ARG A 93 -13.36 -3.14 3.66
N ARG A 94 -14.29 -3.66 2.85
CA ARG A 94 -15.46 -2.89 2.40
C ARG A 94 -16.45 -2.59 3.53
N GLY A 95 -16.52 -3.45 4.55
CA GLY A 95 -17.28 -3.20 5.77
C GLY A 95 -16.63 -2.13 6.66
N GLN A 96 -15.30 -2.03 6.66
CA GLN A 96 -14.53 -1.02 7.39
C GLN A 96 -14.57 0.37 6.71
N ASP A 97 -14.74 0.41 5.38
CA ASP A 97 -14.99 1.63 4.59
C ASP A 97 -16.47 2.07 4.60
N ALA A 98 -17.34 1.41 5.38
CA ALA A 98 -18.68 1.94 5.61
C ALA A 98 -18.54 3.37 6.19
N PRO A 99 -19.20 4.37 5.59
CA PRO A 99 -19.01 5.75 6.00
C PRO A 99 -19.35 5.86 7.48
N ARG A 100 -18.41 6.35 8.28
CA ARG A 100 -18.71 6.91 9.60
C ARG A 100 -19.58 8.14 9.38
N VAL A 101 -20.87 7.91 9.15
CA VAL A 101 -21.88 8.96 9.18
C VAL A 101 -22.10 9.31 10.65
N ARG A 102 -21.99 10.62 10.91
CA ARG A 102 -22.10 11.33 12.18
C ARG A 102 -23.14 10.79 13.16
#